data_AF-A0A2U1S4F2-F1
#
_entry.id   AF-A0A2U1S4F2-F1
#
_cell.length_a   1.000
_cell.length_b   1.000
_cell.length_c   1.000
_cell.angle_alpha   90.00
_cell.angle_beta   90.00
_cell.angle_gamma   90.00
#
_symmetry.space_group_name_H-M   'P 1'
#
loop_
_entity.id
_entity.type
_entity.pdbx_description
1 polymer ?
#
loop_
_entity_poly.entity_id
_entity_poly.type
_entity_poly.pdbx_seq_one_letter_code
_entity_poly.pdbx_strand_id
1 'polypeptide(L)'
;MGQPTNTHSTYDAVGNREDLSDIIYDVSPTETPFLSSIPKTKATATKHEWLTRSLAAASATNFVIEGDDATTDAANANVRKYNYRAISDKVALVSGTQEAVDKAGMRSNMAREMEDKMKELKRDVEAALLENNASVVGTDTVASECAGVPTYLITNVSYDSGGTLAAGTGADIYTDGTARALQESYVEAALALAWTNGGNPTKGFLNAFQKRKFATFSGSSTKMSDGDKKKVVNSVDFYIDPLGAEIQLVPCRQMPTDMIYFVDPEYMKVAMLRNFQSWDLAKTGDSVRKQILVEYTLEVCNEKAHAAVYDLTTS
;
A
#
# COMPACT_ATOMS: atom_id res chain seq x y z
N MET A 1 -9.28 -35.52 -51.62
CA MET A 1 -9.60 -34.37 -52.48
C MET A 1 -8.39 -33.47 -52.50
N GLY A 2 -7.67 -33.41 -53.61
CA GLY A 2 -6.45 -32.59 -53.76
C GLY A 2 -6.78 -31.23 -54.37
N GLN A 3 -5.94 -30.24 -54.12
CA GLN A 3 -6.05 -28.92 -54.72
C GLN A 3 -5.95 -29.02 -56.26
N PRO A 4 -6.82 -28.34 -57.03
CA PRO A 4 -6.78 -28.41 -58.50
C PRO A 4 -5.43 -27.97 -59.08
N THR A 5 -4.97 -28.65 -60.13
CA THR A 5 -3.68 -28.35 -60.79
C THR A 5 -3.62 -26.89 -61.26
N ASN A 6 -2.47 -26.22 -61.01
CA ASN A 6 -2.21 -24.78 -61.26
C ASN A 6 -2.98 -23.77 -60.39
N THR A 7 -3.54 -24.19 -59.25
CA THR A 7 -4.15 -23.24 -58.31
C THR A 7 -3.08 -22.39 -57.64
N HIS A 8 -3.05 -21.09 -57.94
CA HIS A 8 -2.22 -20.12 -57.21
C HIS A 8 -2.86 -19.85 -55.84
N SER A 9 -2.24 -20.38 -54.79
CA SER A 9 -2.81 -20.35 -53.44
C SER A 9 -2.28 -19.18 -52.61
N THR A 10 -2.92 -18.90 -51.47
CA THR A 10 -2.37 -17.98 -50.47
C THR A 10 -1.01 -18.43 -49.92
N TYR A 11 -0.65 -19.71 -50.06
CA TYR A 11 0.66 -20.24 -49.69
C TYR A 11 1.74 -19.93 -50.73
N ASP A 12 1.37 -19.70 -51.99
CA ASP A 12 2.29 -19.36 -53.09
C ASP A 12 2.37 -17.83 -53.34
N ALA A 13 1.43 -17.07 -52.76
CA ALA A 13 1.28 -15.64 -52.93
C ALA A 13 2.27 -14.83 -52.08
N VAL A 14 3.29 -14.28 -52.72
CA VAL A 14 4.22 -13.31 -52.10
C VAL A 14 3.57 -11.92 -52.14
N GLY A 15 3.12 -11.41 -50.98
CA GLY A 15 2.52 -10.07 -50.86
C GLY A 15 1.18 -10.00 -50.10
N ASN A 16 0.68 -11.12 -49.56
CA ASN A 16 -0.47 -11.10 -48.67
C ASN A 16 -0.17 -10.29 -47.40
N ARG A 17 -1.07 -9.34 -47.04
CA ARG A 17 -0.94 -8.56 -45.80
C ARG A 17 -1.21 -9.45 -44.58
N GLU A 18 -0.51 -9.15 -43.50
CA GLU A 18 -0.73 -9.76 -42.20
C GLU A 18 -2.09 -9.31 -41.64
N ASP A 19 -2.83 -10.25 -41.06
CA ASP A 19 -4.06 -9.99 -40.31
C ASP A 19 -3.71 -9.92 -38.82
N LEU A 20 -4.07 -8.82 -38.18
CA LEU A 20 -3.74 -8.56 -36.77
C LEU A 20 -4.99 -8.03 -36.06
N SER A 21 -5.31 -8.65 -34.93
CA SER A 21 -6.40 -8.20 -34.06
C SER A 21 -6.09 -6.81 -33.49
N ASP A 22 -7.04 -5.89 -33.62
CA ASP A 22 -6.98 -4.54 -33.05
C ASP A 22 -7.23 -4.48 -31.53
N ILE A 23 -7.32 -5.63 -30.85
CA ILE A 23 -7.54 -5.69 -29.40
C ILE A 23 -6.27 -6.18 -28.69
N ILE A 24 -5.85 -5.43 -27.68
CA ILE A 24 -4.76 -5.78 -26.78
C ILE A 24 -5.35 -6.21 -25.44
N TYR A 25 -4.97 -7.40 -24.99
CA TYR A 25 -5.39 -7.95 -23.71
C TYR A 25 -4.26 -7.79 -22.69
N ASP A 26 -4.53 -7.11 -21.57
CA ASP A 26 -3.61 -6.96 -20.44
C ASP A 26 -4.28 -7.41 -19.14
N VAL A 27 -3.54 -8.18 -18.34
CA VAL A 27 -3.95 -8.73 -17.04
C VAL A 27 -3.12 -8.16 -15.89
N SER A 28 -2.26 -7.19 -16.19
CA SER A 28 -1.35 -6.59 -15.21
C SER A 28 -2.11 -5.97 -14.05
N PRO A 29 -1.71 -6.23 -12.80
CA PRO A 29 -2.37 -5.63 -11.65
C PRO A 29 -2.00 -4.14 -11.55
N THR A 30 -3.02 -3.29 -11.56
CA THR A 30 -2.92 -1.82 -11.50
C THR A 30 -3.53 -1.21 -10.23
N GLU A 31 -4.06 -2.06 -9.37
CA GLU A 31 -4.75 -1.67 -8.13
C GLU A 31 -3.76 -1.15 -7.08
N THR A 32 -4.18 -0.12 -6.33
CA THR A 32 -3.43 0.51 -5.24
C THR A 32 -4.37 0.76 -4.05
N PRO A 33 -4.81 -0.32 -3.38
CA PRO A 33 -5.87 -0.24 -2.37
C PRO A 33 -5.49 0.61 -1.15
N PHE A 34 -4.23 0.61 -0.71
CA PHE A 34 -3.78 1.39 0.43
C PHE A 34 -3.78 2.89 0.09
N LEU A 35 -3.07 3.30 -0.96
CA LEU A 35 -2.96 4.68 -1.44
C LEU A 35 -4.32 5.30 -1.79
N SER A 36 -5.27 4.50 -2.27
CA SER A 36 -6.64 4.96 -2.56
C SER A 36 -7.54 5.05 -1.33
N SER A 37 -7.22 4.30 -0.26
CA SER A 37 -8.02 4.29 0.98
C SER A 37 -7.67 5.42 1.96
N ILE A 38 -6.44 5.92 1.92
CA ILE A 38 -5.97 6.94 2.86
C ILE A 38 -6.03 8.36 2.26
N PRO A 39 -6.39 9.38 3.07
CA PRO A 39 -6.46 10.75 2.61
C PRO A 39 -5.11 11.32 2.20
N LYS A 40 -5.15 12.29 1.28
CA LYS A 40 -3.97 13.00 0.80
C LYS A 40 -3.92 14.40 1.42
N THR A 41 -2.72 14.83 1.79
CA THR A 41 -2.45 16.19 2.28
C THR A 41 -1.31 16.84 1.49
N LYS A 42 -1.15 18.15 1.63
CA LYS A 42 -0.08 18.90 0.96
C LYS A 42 1.13 19.02 1.88
N ALA A 43 2.29 18.59 1.42
CA ALA A 43 3.57 18.91 2.05
C ALA A 43 4.10 20.25 1.52
N THR A 44 4.89 20.95 2.34
CA THR A 44 5.51 22.24 1.96
C THR A 44 7.04 22.26 2.09
N ALA A 45 7.66 21.17 2.56
CA ALA A 45 9.09 21.10 2.83
C ALA A 45 9.70 19.74 2.44
N THR A 46 11.03 19.62 2.49
CA THR A 46 11.75 18.34 2.28
C THR A 46 11.50 17.32 3.38
N LYS A 47 11.43 17.83 4.60
CA LYS A 47 11.08 17.10 5.81
C LYS A 47 9.65 17.46 6.17
N HIS A 48 8.76 16.47 6.16
CA HIS A 48 7.38 16.65 6.61
C HIS A 48 7.30 16.28 8.08
N GLU A 49 6.80 17.18 8.92
CA GLU A 49 6.73 16.98 10.36
C GLU A 49 5.29 17.16 10.84
N TRP A 50 4.90 16.34 11.81
CA TRP A 50 3.61 16.44 12.48
C TRP A 50 3.77 16.26 13.98
N LEU A 51 2.76 16.67 14.72
CA LEU A 51 2.73 16.58 16.18
C LEU A 51 1.70 15.56 16.61
N THR A 52 2.07 14.74 17.58
CA THR A 52 1.18 13.82 18.27
C THR A 52 1.11 14.18 19.74
N ARG A 53 0.00 13.84 20.40
CA ARG A 53 -0.17 14.03 21.84
C ARG A 53 -1.06 12.93 22.40
N SER A 54 -0.90 12.63 23.68
CA SER A 54 -1.77 11.71 24.42
C SER A 54 -2.30 12.39 25.67
N LEU A 55 -3.51 12.01 26.07
CA LEU A 55 -4.08 12.36 27.36
C LEU A 55 -3.49 11.48 28.47
N ALA A 56 -3.61 11.91 29.72
CA ALA A 56 -3.33 11.05 30.86
C ALA A 56 -4.34 9.90 30.90
N ALA A 57 -3.93 8.76 31.44
CA ALA A 57 -4.83 7.62 31.63
C ALA A 57 -5.96 8.00 32.61
N ALA A 58 -7.14 7.41 32.42
CA ALA A 58 -8.24 7.58 33.36
C ALA A 58 -7.84 7.07 34.75
N SER A 59 -8.12 7.85 35.79
CA SER A 59 -7.83 7.47 37.18
C SER A 59 -9.14 7.23 37.94
N ALA A 60 -9.30 6.02 38.47
CA ALA A 60 -10.40 5.66 39.37
C ALA A 60 -10.16 6.13 40.81
N THR A 61 -9.02 6.78 41.09
CA THR A 61 -8.63 7.24 42.42
C THR A 61 -8.46 8.76 42.49
N ASN A 62 -8.98 9.50 41.51
CA ASN A 62 -8.97 10.96 41.52
C ASN A 62 -10.06 11.50 42.46
N PHE A 63 -9.90 11.26 43.76
CA PHE A 63 -10.76 11.77 44.83
C PHE A 63 -9.97 12.78 45.64
N VAL A 64 -10.56 13.95 45.89
CA VAL A 64 -9.94 15.05 46.64
C VAL A 64 -10.78 15.28 47.91
N ILE A 65 -10.13 15.61 49.03
CA ILE A 65 -10.84 15.88 50.28
C ILE A 65 -11.58 17.22 50.19
N GLU A 66 -12.68 17.36 50.93
CA GLU A 66 -13.45 18.60 50.95
C GLU A 66 -12.63 19.74 51.57
N GLY A 67 -12.50 20.86 50.84
CA GLY A 67 -11.74 22.04 51.28
C GLY A 67 -10.24 21.99 50.95
N ASP A 68 -9.76 20.99 50.20
CA ASP A 68 -8.36 20.92 49.75
C ASP A 68 -8.04 21.98 48.68
N ASP A 69 -6.79 22.44 48.68
CA ASP A 69 -6.29 23.30 47.61
C ASP A 69 -5.96 22.47 46.36
N ALA A 70 -6.37 22.97 45.19
CA ALA A 70 -6.16 22.25 43.94
C ALA A 70 -4.65 22.14 43.60
N THR A 71 -4.17 20.90 43.41
CA THR A 71 -2.82 20.66 42.89
C THR A 71 -2.83 20.79 41.36
N THR A 72 -1.79 21.42 40.80
CA THR A 72 -1.69 21.62 39.35
C THR A 72 -1.24 20.33 38.66
N ASP A 73 -2.06 19.82 37.74
CA ASP A 73 -1.72 18.68 36.91
C ASP A 73 -0.59 18.99 35.91
N ALA A 74 0.21 17.98 35.58
CA ALA A 74 1.23 18.09 34.55
C ALA A 74 0.59 18.32 33.18
N ALA A 75 1.14 19.24 32.38
CA ALA A 75 0.66 19.50 31.04
C ALA A 75 1.00 18.33 30.08
N ASN A 76 0.07 18.01 29.18
CA ASN A 76 0.31 17.06 28.10
C ASN A 76 1.26 17.69 27.06
N ALA A 77 2.48 17.16 26.95
CA ALA A 77 3.47 17.60 25.96
C ALA A 77 3.20 17.00 24.58
N ASN A 78 3.43 17.80 23.53
CA ASN A 78 3.40 17.31 22.15
C ASN A 78 4.73 16.63 21.80
N VAL A 79 4.65 15.52 21.07
CA VAL A 79 5.81 14.82 20.50
C VAL A 79 5.86 15.11 19.01
N ARG A 80 7.05 15.43 18.50
CA ARG A 80 7.26 15.63 17.07
C ARG A 80 7.65 14.32 16.39
N LYS A 81 7.00 14.02 15.27
CA LYS A 81 7.35 12.95 14.34
C LYS A 81 7.62 13.56 12.96
N TYR A 82 8.37 12.86 12.13
CA TYR A 82 8.71 13.35 10.80
C TYR A 82 8.95 12.22 9.82
N ASN A 83 8.91 12.56 8.54
CA ASN A 83 9.36 11.70 7.45
C ASN A 83 10.02 12.55 6.37
N TYR A 84 10.93 11.96 5.59
CA TYR A 84 11.48 12.60 4.39
C TYR A 84 10.64 12.23 3.17
N ARG A 85 10.63 13.10 2.17
CA ARG A 85 9.96 12.78 0.91
C ARG A 85 10.79 11.83 0.06
N ALA A 86 10.12 11.01 -0.72
CA ALA A 86 10.70 10.29 -1.84
C ALA A 86 10.25 10.96 -3.15
N ILE A 87 11.12 10.93 -4.15
CA ILE A 87 10.78 11.28 -5.54
C ILE A 87 10.72 9.98 -6.32
N SER A 88 9.61 9.74 -7.00
CA SER A 88 9.48 8.61 -7.91
C SER A 88 9.07 9.12 -9.28
N ASP A 89 9.71 8.62 -10.32
CA ASP A 89 9.43 8.99 -11.69
C ASP A 89 9.47 7.80 -12.65
N LYS A 90 8.83 7.97 -13.80
CA LYS A 90 8.92 7.06 -14.94
C LYS A 90 8.97 7.88 -16.21
N VAL A 91 9.70 7.37 -17.21
CA VAL A 91 9.85 8.03 -18.51
C VAL A 91 9.40 7.08 -19.61
N ALA A 92 8.50 7.56 -20.45
CA ALA A 92 8.13 6.91 -21.71
C ALA A 92 8.96 7.50 -22.85
N LEU A 93 9.32 6.67 -23.82
CA LEU A 93 10.08 7.06 -25.02
C LEU A 93 9.52 6.32 -26.24
N VAL A 94 9.23 7.06 -27.30
CA VAL A 94 8.79 6.50 -28.59
C VAL A 94 9.56 7.19 -29.73
N SER A 95 10.01 6.41 -30.72
CA SER A 95 10.71 6.97 -31.90
C SER A 95 9.74 7.66 -32.86
N GLY A 96 10.24 8.62 -33.66
CA GLY A 96 9.43 9.37 -34.61
C GLY A 96 8.71 8.47 -35.61
N THR A 97 9.45 7.54 -36.23
CA THR A 97 8.87 6.55 -37.17
C THR A 97 7.81 5.68 -36.51
N GLN A 98 8.05 5.18 -35.28
CA GLN A 98 7.09 4.34 -34.58
C GLN A 98 5.81 5.10 -34.23
N GLU A 99 5.89 6.43 -34.08
CA GLU A 99 4.71 7.26 -33.87
C GLU A 99 4.00 7.63 -35.18
N ALA A 100 4.71 7.66 -36.31
CA ALA A 100 4.15 7.98 -37.63
C ALA A 100 3.49 6.79 -38.34
N VAL A 101 3.94 5.56 -38.07
CA VAL A 101 3.38 4.34 -38.69
C VAL A 101 2.00 4.00 -38.08
N ASP A 102 1.09 3.52 -38.93
CA ASP A 102 -0.22 3.01 -38.51
C ASP A 102 -0.04 1.81 -37.58
N LYS A 103 -0.64 1.87 -36.38
CA LYS A 103 -0.58 0.79 -35.40
C LYS A 103 -1.93 0.11 -35.31
N ALA A 104 -1.92 -1.22 -35.27
CA ALA A 104 -3.10 -1.99 -34.92
C ALA A 104 -3.46 -1.75 -33.44
N GLY A 105 -4.75 -1.60 -33.17
CA GLY A 105 -5.29 -1.48 -31.80
C GLY A 105 -4.90 -0.24 -31.00
N MET A 106 -4.25 0.77 -31.59
CA MET A 106 -4.03 2.06 -30.92
C MET A 106 -3.71 3.21 -31.86
N ARG A 107 -4.10 4.41 -31.42
CA ARG A 107 -3.84 5.66 -32.14
C ARG A 107 -2.45 6.24 -31.88
N SER A 108 -1.91 6.09 -30.67
CA SER A 108 -0.61 6.63 -30.27
C SER A 108 0.09 5.66 -29.31
N ASN A 109 1.31 5.24 -29.65
CA ASN A 109 2.12 4.42 -28.73
C ASN A 109 2.50 5.25 -27.51
N MET A 110 2.77 6.53 -27.71
CA MET A 110 3.17 7.42 -26.62
C MET A 110 2.08 7.58 -25.56
N ALA A 111 0.81 7.68 -25.97
CA ALA A 111 -0.30 7.77 -25.03
C ALA A 111 -0.45 6.48 -24.20
N ARG A 112 -0.29 5.31 -24.82
CA ARG A 112 -0.34 4.02 -24.14
C ARG A 112 0.79 3.88 -23.13
N GLU A 113 2.04 4.12 -23.57
CA GLU A 113 3.20 4.06 -22.68
C GLU A 113 3.03 4.99 -21.48
N MET A 114 2.47 6.19 -21.67
CA MET A 114 2.19 7.10 -20.57
C MET A 114 1.14 6.56 -19.59
N GLU A 115 0.08 5.92 -20.07
CA GLU A 115 -0.92 5.30 -19.21
C GLU A 115 -0.31 4.16 -18.38
N ASP A 116 0.51 3.31 -19.02
CA ASP A 116 1.19 2.20 -18.36
C ASP A 116 2.19 2.71 -17.33
N LYS A 117 2.98 3.73 -17.67
CA LYS A 117 3.91 4.38 -16.72
C LYS A 117 3.20 5.07 -15.56
N MET A 118 1.99 5.62 -15.74
CA MET A 118 1.19 6.12 -14.61
C MET A 118 0.74 5.00 -13.67
N LYS A 119 0.28 3.87 -14.22
CA LYS A 119 -0.16 2.71 -13.43
C LYS A 119 1.02 2.09 -12.66
N GLU A 120 2.15 1.89 -13.34
CA GLU A 120 3.40 1.43 -12.73
C GLU A 120 3.85 2.38 -11.60
N LEU A 121 3.88 3.69 -11.86
CA LEU A 121 4.32 4.68 -10.86
C LEU A 121 3.42 4.68 -9.61
N LYS A 122 2.10 4.58 -9.77
CA LYS A 122 1.19 4.47 -8.62
C LYS A 122 1.48 3.21 -7.80
N ARG A 123 1.79 2.10 -8.47
CA ARG A 123 2.11 0.82 -7.83
C ARG A 123 3.45 0.87 -7.09
N ASP A 124 4.42 1.59 -7.63
CA ASP A 124 5.71 1.82 -6.95
C ASP A 124 5.52 2.69 -5.69
N VAL A 125 4.65 3.71 -5.75
CA VAL A 125 4.28 4.51 -4.57
C VAL A 125 3.59 3.65 -3.50
N GLU A 126 2.63 2.81 -3.89
CA GLU A 126 1.95 1.89 -2.97
C GLU A 126 2.95 0.98 -2.24
N ALA A 127 3.87 0.36 -3.00
CA ALA A 127 4.89 -0.52 -2.44
C ALA A 127 5.82 0.25 -1.49
N ALA A 128 6.32 1.43 -1.89
CA ALA A 128 7.21 2.23 -1.06
C ALA A 128 6.59 2.67 0.27
N LEU A 129 5.27 2.92 0.31
CA LEU A 129 4.57 3.27 1.54
C LEU A 129 4.38 2.07 2.49
N LEU A 130 4.22 0.86 1.94
CA LEU A 130 3.96 -0.37 2.71
C LEU A 130 5.23 -1.10 3.14
N GLU A 131 6.34 -0.88 2.44
CA GLU A 131 7.63 -1.55 2.66
C GLU A 131 8.23 -1.24 4.03
N ASN A 132 9.03 -2.18 4.56
CA ASN A 132 9.83 -1.96 5.76
C ASN A 132 11.11 -1.19 5.46
N ASN A 133 10.95 0.08 5.08
CA ASN A 133 12.04 0.98 4.74
C ASN A 133 12.16 2.14 5.73
N ALA A 134 13.39 2.47 6.14
CA ALA A 134 13.67 3.64 6.96
C ALA A 134 13.84 4.89 6.09
N SER A 135 13.53 6.06 6.64
CA SER A 135 13.70 7.32 5.92
C SER A 135 15.19 7.67 5.77
N VAL A 136 15.56 8.08 4.56
CA VAL A 136 16.94 8.48 4.23
C VAL A 136 16.94 9.95 3.84
N VAL A 137 17.84 10.71 4.46
CA VAL A 137 18.08 12.10 4.07
C VAL A 137 18.85 12.11 2.75
N GLY A 138 18.28 12.70 1.71
CA GLY A 138 18.96 12.81 0.42
C GLY A 138 20.22 13.67 0.48
N THR A 139 21.22 13.29 -0.33
CA THR A 139 22.45 14.04 -0.59
C THR A 139 22.65 14.19 -2.10
N ASP A 140 23.74 14.83 -2.52
CA ASP A 140 24.09 14.93 -3.95
C ASP A 140 24.39 13.56 -4.61
N THR A 141 24.60 12.50 -3.82
CA THR A 141 24.93 11.14 -4.29
C THR A 141 23.96 10.07 -3.82
N VAL A 142 23.06 10.38 -2.89
CA VAL A 142 22.10 9.43 -2.30
C VAL A 142 20.69 10.00 -2.43
N ALA A 143 19.77 9.22 -2.98
CA ALA A 143 18.38 9.63 -3.08
C ALA A 143 17.73 9.73 -1.70
N SER A 144 16.79 10.67 -1.55
CA SER A 144 15.95 10.75 -0.36
C SER A 144 14.88 9.66 -0.40
N GLU A 145 14.66 8.97 0.72
CA GLU A 145 13.68 7.90 0.84
C GLU A 145 12.69 8.20 1.95
N CYS A 146 11.42 7.87 1.72
CA CYS A 146 10.39 7.95 2.75
C CYS A 146 10.35 6.65 3.55
N ALA A 147 10.10 6.76 4.85
CA ALA A 147 9.86 5.60 5.69
C ALA A 147 8.45 5.04 5.46
N GLY A 148 8.34 3.72 5.43
CA GLY A 148 7.07 3.01 5.30
C GLY A 148 6.36 2.73 6.62
N VAL A 149 5.16 2.16 6.54
CA VAL A 149 4.27 1.89 7.70
C VAL A 149 4.95 1.21 8.91
N PRO A 150 5.70 0.10 8.77
CA PRO A 150 6.18 -0.67 9.93
C PRO A 150 7.24 0.07 10.75
N THR A 151 7.87 1.11 10.20
CA THR A 151 8.83 1.94 10.95
C THR A 151 8.17 2.86 11.99
N TYR A 152 6.85 3.04 11.89
CA TYR A 152 6.06 3.82 12.84
C TYR A 152 5.25 2.96 13.79
N LEU A 153 4.71 1.81 13.35
CA LEU A 153 3.84 0.97 14.18
C LEU A 153 4.65 0.13 15.16
N ILE A 154 4.52 0.42 16.46
CA ILE A 154 5.35 -0.15 17.52
C ILE A 154 4.57 -0.52 18.78
N THR A 155 3.41 0.09 19.03
CA THR A 155 2.65 -0.10 20.27
C THR A 155 1.67 -1.26 20.13
N ASN A 156 0.92 -1.29 19.04
CA ASN A 156 -0.19 -2.22 18.82
C ASN A 156 0.22 -3.33 17.84
N VAL A 157 1.27 -4.06 18.20
CA VAL A 157 1.92 -5.01 17.29
C VAL A 157 2.02 -6.38 17.93
N SER A 158 1.65 -7.40 17.17
CA SER A 158 1.95 -8.79 17.50
C SER A 158 3.13 -9.24 16.64
N TYR A 159 4.21 -9.67 17.26
CA TYR A 159 5.44 -10.10 16.58
C TYR A 159 6.10 -11.26 17.37
N ASP A 160 7.04 -11.96 16.74
CA ASP A 160 7.82 -13.01 17.37
C ASP A 160 8.80 -12.42 18.41
N SER A 161 9.09 -13.19 19.46
CA SER A 161 9.97 -12.73 20.55
C SER A 161 11.40 -12.39 20.11
N GLY A 162 11.86 -12.93 18.97
CA GLY A 162 13.17 -12.60 18.39
C GLY A 162 13.16 -11.36 17.50
N GLY A 163 11.99 -10.83 17.14
CA GLY A 163 11.86 -9.61 16.35
C GLY A 163 12.22 -8.36 17.15
N THR A 164 12.73 -7.34 16.48
CA THR A 164 13.06 -6.04 17.10
C THR A 164 12.23 -4.94 16.45
N LEU A 165 11.40 -4.29 17.27
CA LEU A 165 10.61 -3.14 16.83
C LEU A 165 11.50 -1.95 16.47
N ALA A 166 11.05 -1.17 15.48
CA ALA A 166 11.61 0.14 15.22
C ALA A 166 11.39 1.08 16.43
N ALA A 167 12.10 2.21 16.47
CA ALA A 167 11.92 3.24 17.48
C ALA A 167 10.63 4.07 17.29
N GLY A 168 9.86 3.81 16.23
CA GLY A 168 8.63 4.54 15.91
C GLY A 168 8.89 5.96 15.40
N THR A 169 10.10 6.23 14.91
CA THR A 169 10.53 7.56 14.44
C THR A 169 10.63 7.67 12.92
N GLY A 170 10.55 6.54 12.21
CA GLY A 170 10.85 6.46 10.78
C GLY A 170 12.34 6.47 10.44
N ALA A 171 13.25 6.45 11.43
CA ALA A 171 14.70 6.46 11.19
C ALA A 171 15.33 5.06 11.15
N ASP A 172 14.60 4.05 11.59
CA ASP A 172 15.02 2.66 11.71
C ASP A 172 13.89 1.72 11.26
N ILE A 173 14.27 0.48 10.92
CA ILE A 173 13.36 -0.54 10.40
C ILE A 173 12.98 -1.54 11.49
N TYR A 174 11.86 -2.21 11.28
CA TYR A 174 11.58 -3.45 11.99
C TYR A 174 12.62 -4.51 11.60
N THR A 175 13.10 -5.31 12.55
CA THR A 175 13.98 -6.46 12.27
C THR A 175 13.24 -7.76 12.55
N ASP A 176 13.15 -8.62 11.54
CA ASP A 176 12.33 -9.83 11.61
C ASP A 176 12.83 -10.83 12.64
N GLY A 177 11.87 -11.45 13.32
CA GLY A 177 12.07 -12.60 14.19
C GLY A 177 11.92 -13.92 13.43
N THR A 178 11.59 -14.98 14.18
CA THR A 178 11.32 -16.28 13.56
C THR A 178 9.95 -16.28 12.90
N ALA A 179 9.89 -16.66 11.62
CA ALA A 179 8.62 -16.76 10.89
C ALA A 179 7.65 -17.74 11.57
N ARG A 180 6.40 -17.29 11.76
CA ARG A 180 5.32 -17.99 12.48
C ARG A 180 4.03 -18.01 11.65
N ALA A 181 3.28 -19.09 11.76
CA ALA A 181 2.02 -19.21 11.02
C ALA A 181 0.98 -18.23 11.58
N LEU A 182 0.19 -17.60 10.70
CA LEU A 182 -0.88 -16.70 11.11
C LEU A 182 -1.92 -17.43 11.97
N GLN A 183 -2.17 -16.88 13.17
CA GLN A 183 -3.18 -17.35 14.11
C GLN A 183 -4.16 -16.23 14.43
N GLU A 184 -5.42 -16.60 14.71
CA GLU A 184 -6.48 -15.66 15.09
C GLU A 184 -6.11 -14.90 16.37
N SER A 185 -5.49 -15.58 17.35
CA SER A 185 -4.98 -14.99 18.59
C SER A 185 -3.97 -13.85 18.38
N TYR A 186 -3.20 -13.86 17.29
CA TYR A 186 -2.25 -12.78 16.99
C TYR A 186 -2.96 -11.51 16.53
N VAL A 187 -4.05 -11.68 15.77
CA VAL A 187 -4.88 -10.59 15.29
C VAL A 187 -5.65 -9.99 16.46
N GLU A 188 -6.31 -10.82 17.27
CA GLU A 188 -7.04 -10.40 18.47
C GLU A 188 -6.11 -9.66 19.45
N ALA A 189 -4.89 -10.17 19.68
CA ALA A 189 -3.93 -9.50 20.55
C ALA A 189 -3.54 -8.10 20.04
N ALA A 190 -3.28 -7.95 18.74
CA ALA A 190 -2.93 -6.67 18.15
C ALA A 190 -4.10 -5.66 18.19
N LEU A 191 -5.33 -6.13 17.92
CA LEU A 191 -6.53 -5.30 17.96
C LEU A 191 -6.94 -4.93 19.39
N ALA A 192 -6.78 -5.83 20.36
CA ALA A 192 -7.01 -5.53 21.77
C ALA A 192 -6.04 -4.47 22.30
N LEU A 193 -4.79 -4.46 21.83
CA LEU A 193 -3.84 -3.38 22.12
C LEU A 193 -4.30 -2.05 21.52
N ALA A 194 -4.76 -2.05 20.26
CA ALA A 194 -5.33 -0.85 19.65
C ALA A 194 -6.53 -0.32 20.43
N TRP A 195 -7.48 -1.18 20.79
CA TRP A 195 -8.63 -0.81 21.61
C TRP A 195 -8.21 -0.18 22.95
N THR A 196 -7.26 -0.81 23.65
CA THR A 196 -6.72 -0.31 24.93
C THR A 196 -6.06 1.06 24.78
N ASN A 197 -5.41 1.31 23.64
CA ASN A 197 -4.79 2.58 23.31
C ASN A 197 -5.75 3.60 22.66
N GLY A 198 -7.05 3.27 22.55
CA GLY A 198 -8.10 4.15 22.00
C GLY A 198 -8.17 4.21 20.47
N GLY A 199 -7.52 3.27 19.79
CA GLY A 199 -7.59 3.08 18.34
C GLY A 199 -8.75 2.19 17.92
N ASN A 200 -9.27 2.41 16.71
CA ASN A 200 -10.31 1.58 16.10
C ASN A 200 -10.04 1.38 14.60
N PRO A 201 -9.06 0.54 14.23
CA PRO A 201 -8.71 0.36 12.83
C PRO A 201 -9.89 -0.27 12.06
N THR A 202 -10.17 0.25 10.85
CA THR A 202 -11.33 -0.15 10.05
C THR A 202 -10.96 -0.95 8.80
N LYS A 203 -9.69 -0.92 8.38
CA LYS A 203 -9.19 -1.61 7.18
C LYS A 203 -7.97 -2.46 7.50
N GLY A 204 -8.00 -3.73 7.12
CA GLY A 204 -6.86 -4.64 7.17
C GLY A 204 -6.26 -4.85 5.78
N PHE A 205 -5.01 -4.45 5.57
CA PHE A 205 -4.26 -4.69 4.35
C PHE A 205 -3.36 -5.90 4.52
N LEU A 206 -3.43 -6.82 3.55
CA LEU A 206 -2.72 -8.09 3.61
C LEU A 206 -2.50 -8.69 2.22
N ASN A 207 -1.42 -9.46 2.08
CA ASN A 207 -1.11 -10.15 0.83
C ASN A 207 -2.03 -11.39 0.62
N ALA A 208 -2.07 -11.92 -0.60
CA ALA A 208 -2.89 -13.06 -1.01
C ALA A 208 -2.67 -14.31 -0.14
N PHE A 209 -1.44 -14.60 0.30
CA PHE A 209 -1.17 -15.74 1.18
C PHE A 209 -1.88 -15.58 2.53
N GLN A 210 -1.70 -14.43 3.18
CA GLN A 210 -2.35 -14.14 4.46
C GLN A 210 -3.88 -14.06 4.32
N LYS A 211 -4.43 -13.56 3.20
CA LYS A 211 -5.90 -13.53 2.96
C LYS A 211 -6.47 -14.93 2.95
N ARG A 212 -5.79 -15.86 2.29
CA ARG A 212 -6.21 -17.26 2.23
C ARG A 212 -6.12 -17.93 3.60
N LYS A 213 -5.11 -17.62 4.42
CA LYS A 213 -5.03 -18.11 5.82
C LYS A 213 -6.14 -17.53 6.68
N PHE A 214 -6.44 -16.25 6.55
CA PHE A 214 -7.55 -15.61 7.25
C PHE A 214 -8.90 -16.28 6.95
N ALA A 215 -9.11 -16.71 5.69
CA ALA A 215 -10.32 -17.45 5.31
C ALA A 215 -10.48 -18.82 6.01
N THR A 216 -9.40 -19.38 6.56
CA THR A 216 -9.40 -20.66 7.28
C THR A 216 -9.63 -20.54 8.79
N PHE A 217 -9.79 -19.32 9.32
CA PHE A 217 -10.05 -19.11 10.73
C PHE A 217 -11.36 -19.78 11.17
N SER A 218 -11.39 -20.22 12.43
CA SER A 218 -12.41 -21.14 12.95
C SER A 218 -13.82 -20.56 12.95
N GLY A 219 -13.96 -19.23 13.04
CA GLY A 219 -15.23 -18.50 12.91
C GLY A 219 -15.85 -18.51 11.50
N SER A 220 -15.10 -18.90 10.46
CA SER A 220 -15.56 -19.02 9.06
C SER A 220 -16.40 -20.31 8.82
N SER A 221 -16.74 -21.05 9.87
CA SER A 221 -17.28 -22.42 9.82
C SER A 221 -18.72 -22.53 9.30
N THR A 222 -19.47 -21.43 9.16
CA THR A 222 -20.74 -21.46 8.39
C THR A 222 -20.45 -21.36 6.90
N LYS A 223 -19.83 -22.42 6.34
CA LYS A 223 -19.83 -22.66 4.89
C LYS A 223 -21.29 -22.86 4.45
N MET A 224 -22.00 -21.78 4.16
CA MET A 224 -23.32 -21.84 3.56
C MET A 224 -23.14 -22.34 2.13
N SER A 225 -23.17 -23.66 1.93
CA SER A 225 -23.49 -24.22 0.63
C SER A 225 -24.96 -23.91 0.38
N ASP A 226 -25.23 -22.82 -0.33
CA ASP A 226 -26.56 -22.50 -0.84
C ASP A 226 -27.01 -23.68 -1.72
N GLY A 227 -27.92 -24.53 -1.22
CA GLY A 227 -28.33 -25.77 -1.88
C GLY A 227 -28.92 -25.56 -3.28
N ASP A 228 -29.39 -24.34 -3.56
CA ASP A 228 -29.96 -23.94 -4.84
C ASP A 228 -28.95 -23.28 -5.80
N LYS A 229 -27.73 -22.97 -5.35
CA LYS A 229 -26.64 -22.48 -6.21
C LYS A 229 -25.40 -23.28 -5.91
N LYS A 230 -24.98 -24.15 -6.83
CA LYS A 230 -23.72 -24.92 -6.83
C LYS A 230 -22.46 -24.01 -6.76
N LYS A 231 -22.28 -23.27 -5.68
CA LYS A 231 -21.22 -22.28 -5.44
C LYS A 231 -20.59 -22.59 -4.08
N VAL A 232 -19.27 -22.71 -4.09
CA VAL A 232 -18.46 -22.81 -2.87
C VAL A 232 -17.90 -21.42 -2.61
N VAL A 233 -18.30 -20.78 -1.51
CA VAL A 233 -17.76 -19.47 -1.08
C VAL A 233 -16.71 -19.74 0.00
N ASN A 234 -15.48 -19.27 -0.24
CA ASN A 234 -14.37 -19.37 0.71
C ASN A 234 -13.68 -18.01 0.83
N SER A 235 -14.44 -17.01 1.29
CA SER A 235 -13.97 -15.64 1.45
C SER A 235 -14.47 -15.05 2.76
N VAL A 236 -13.57 -14.34 3.46
CA VAL A 236 -13.88 -13.54 4.65
C VAL A 236 -13.50 -12.11 4.30
N ASP A 237 -14.50 -11.25 4.07
CA ASP A 237 -14.28 -9.86 3.65
C ASP A 237 -14.31 -8.88 4.81
N PHE A 238 -15.06 -9.21 5.86
CA PHE A 238 -15.07 -8.49 7.13
C PHE A 238 -14.66 -9.44 8.25
N TYR A 239 -13.77 -8.97 9.12
CA TYR A 239 -13.46 -9.60 10.38
C TYR A 239 -14.04 -8.74 11.50
N ILE A 240 -14.80 -9.37 12.39
CA ILE A 240 -15.36 -8.69 13.56
C ILE A 240 -14.62 -9.26 14.76
N ASP A 241 -13.86 -8.40 15.42
CA ASP A 241 -13.15 -8.74 16.65
C ASP A 241 -14.16 -8.99 17.79
N PRO A 242 -13.85 -9.85 18.79
CA PRO A 242 -14.71 -10.03 19.96
C PRO A 242 -15.03 -8.73 20.73
N LEU A 243 -14.21 -7.68 20.59
CA LEU A 243 -14.45 -6.36 21.16
C LEU A 243 -15.41 -5.49 20.30
N GLY A 244 -15.87 -6.00 19.15
CA GLY A 244 -16.86 -5.36 18.29
C GLY A 244 -16.27 -4.43 17.20
N ALA A 245 -14.95 -4.41 17.03
CA ALA A 245 -14.31 -3.69 15.93
C ALA A 245 -14.52 -4.43 14.60
N GLU A 246 -15.11 -3.75 13.61
CA GLU A 246 -15.33 -4.30 12.27
C GLU A 246 -14.21 -3.85 11.33
N ILE A 247 -13.51 -4.83 10.76
CA ILE A 247 -12.35 -4.61 9.90
C ILE A 247 -12.62 -5.17 8.52
N GLN A 248 -12.59 -4.29 7.51
CA GLN A 248 -12.63 -4.68 6.12
C GLN A 248 -11.26 -5.22 5.69
N LEU A 249 -11.19 -6.51 5.32
CA LEU A 249 -9.96 -7.16 4.88
C LEU A 249 -9.75 -6.94 3.37
N VAL A 250 -8.87 -6.00 3.03
CA VAL A 250 -8.57 -5.60 1.65
C VAL A 250 -7.28 -6.29 1.18
N PRO A 251 -7.35 -7.20 0.18
CA PRO A 251 -6.14 -7.80 -0.38
C PRO A 251 -5.32 -6.73 -1.13
N CYS A 252 -4.04 -6.63 -0.81
CA CYS A 252 -3.09 -5.76 -1.50
C CYS A 252 -1.90 -6.58 -2.00
N ARG A 253 -1.55 -6.45 -3.28
CA ARG A 253 -0.44 -7.22 -3.89
C ARG A 253 0.93 -6.66 -3.52
N GLN A 254 1.00 -5.36 -3.23
CA GLN A 254 2.22 -4.64 -2.85
C GLN A 254 2.52 -4.75 -1.36
N MET A 255 1.61 -5.32 -0.58
CA MET A 255 1.80 -5.57 0.84
C MET A 255 2.91 -6.62 1.05
N PRO A 256 3.86 -6.41 1.99
CA PRO A 256 4.81 -7.43 2.40
C PRO A 256 4.11 -8.75 2.75
N THR A 257 4.71 -9.88 2.37
CA THR A 257 4.07 -11.19 2.48
C THR A 257 4.02 -11.72 3.92
N ASP A 258 4.89 -11.20 4.77
CA ASP A 258 5.14 -11.55 6.17
C ASP A 258 4.43 -10.60 7.17
N MET A 259 3.76 -9.56 6.68
CA MET A 259 3.09 -8.57 7.54
C MET A 259 1.61 -8.38 7.20
N ILE A 260 0.84 -7.94 8.20
CA ILE A 260 -0.55 -7.48 8.06
C ILE A 260 -0.67 -6.13 8.76
N TYR A 261 -1.26 -5.13 8.10
CA TYR A 261 -1.50 -3.82 8.70
C TYR A 261 -3.00 -3.57 8.88
N PHE A 262 -3.39 -3.19 10.08
CA PHE A 262 -4.74 -2.71 10.41
C PHE A 262 -4.69 -1.20 10.60
N VAL A 263 -5.37 -0.48 9.72
CA VAL A 263 -5.24 0.96 9.58
C VAL A 263 -6.60 1.61 9.76
N ASP A 264 -6.63 2.66 10.59
CA ASP A 264 -7.67 3.67 10.56
C ASP A 264 -7.32 4.76 9.52
N PRO A 265 -8.06 4.89 8.41
CA PRO A 265 -7.79 5.89 7.38
C PRO A 265 -7.85 7.34 7.88
N GLU A 266 -8.49 7.63 9.01
CA GLU A 266 -8.55 9.00 9.53
C GLU A 266 -7.21 9.46 10.14
N TYR A 267 -6.40 8.51 10.63
CA TYR A 267 -5.15 8.78 11.35
C TYR A 267 -3.89 8.51 10.53
N MET A 268 -4.02 8.28 9.22
CA MET A 268 -2.89 8.10 8.30
C MET A 268 -3.13 8.87 7.00
N LYS A 269 -2.09 9.54 6.49
CA LYS A 269 -2.16 10.37 5.29
C LYS A 269 -0.96 10.18 4.39
N VAL A 270 -1.14 10.40 3.10
CA VAL A 270 -0.02 10.62 2.16
C VAL A 270 0.14 12.11 1.94
N ALA A 271 1.28 12.65 2.37
CA ALA A 271 1.63 14.03 2.15
C ALA A 271 2.37 14.18 0.81
N MET A 272 1.76 14.89 -0.14
CA MET A 272 2.32 15.11 -1.48
C MET A 272 2.88 16.53 -1.59
N LEU A 273 4.14 16.66 -1.97
CA LEU A 273 4.76 17.95 -2.28
C LEU A 273 4.54 18.33 -3.73
N ARG A 274 4.84 17.41 -4.64
CA ARG A 274 4.51 17.48 -6.06
C ARG A 274 3.61 16.29 -6.36
N ASN A 275 2.33 16.56 -6.58
CA ASN A 275 1.38 15.53 -6.99
C ASN A 275 1.76 14.97 -8.37
N PHE A 276 1.15 13.85 -8.79
CA PHE A 276 1.37 13.26 -10.10
C PHE A 276 1.23 14.30 -11.21
N GLN A 277 2.33 14.54 -11.91
CA GLN A 277 2.41 15.52 -13.00
C GLN A 277 3.26 14.93 -14.12
N SER A 278 2.96 15.33 -15.35
CA SER A 278 3.69 14.90 -16.53
C SER A 278 4.04 16.07 -17.44
N TRP A 279 5.17 15.97 -18.12
CA TRP A 279 5.61 16.94 -19.11
C TRP A 279 6.49 16.29 -20.17
N ASP A 280 6.64 16.99 -21.29
CA ASP A 280 7.49 16.56 -22.40
C ASP A 280 8.95 16.91 -22.08
N LEU A 281 9.84 15.94 -22.27
CA LEU A 281 11.28 16.17 -22.17
C LEU A 281 11.82 16.76 -23.48
N ALA A 282 12.93 17.49 -23.37
CA ALA A 282 13.62 18.02 -24.54
C ALA A 282 13.97 16.91 -25.54
N LYS A 283 13.80 17.20 -26.83
CA LYS A 283 14.19 16.28 -27.90
C LYS A 283 15.71 16.20 -27.98
N THR A 284 16.25 14.99 -27.84
CA THR A 284 17.67 14.70 -27.99
C THR A 284 18.00 13.96 -29.29
N GLY A 285 16.97 13.63 -30.09
CA GLY A 285 17.06 12.92 -31.37
C GLY A 285 15.67 12.75 -31.99
N ASP A 286 15.53 11.84 -32.95
CA ASP A 286 14.23 11.48 -33.56
C ASP A 286 13.39 10.58 -32.64
N SER A 287 13.08 11.07 -31.45
CA SER A 287 12.20 10.44 -30.47
C SER A 287 11.49 11.49 -29.63
N VAL A 288 10.31 11.12 -29.13
CA VAL A 288 9.53 11.89 -28.16
C VAL A 288 9.65 11.19 -26.82
N ARG A 289 9.95 11.98 -25.78
CA ARG A 289 10.08 11.51 -24.40
C ARG A 289 9.15 12.29 -23.50
N LYS A 290 8.44 11.62 -22.60
CA LYS A 290 7.63 12.26 -21.56
C LYS A 290 7.96 11.65 -20.21
N GLN A 291 8.07 12.50 -19.21
CA GLN A 291 8.31 12.10 -17.84
C GLN A 291 7.04 12.26 -17.02
N ILE A 292 6.82 11.34 -16.08
CA ILE A 292 5.81 11.43 -15.04
C ILE A 292 6.53 11.38 -13.71
N LEU A 293 6.23 12.31 -12.82
CA LEU A 293 6.90 12.44 -11.53
C LEU A 293 5.87 12.64 -10.42
N VAL A 294 6.18 12.07 -9.25
CA VAL A 294 5.48 12.32 -7.99
C VAL A 294 6.50 12.47 -6.86
N GLU A 295 6.20 13.34 -5.91
CA GLU A 295 7.02 13.54 -4.71
C GLU A 295 6.12 13.53 -3.47
N TYR A 296 6.36 12.57 -2.57
CA TYR A 296 5.42 12.18 -1.53
C TYR A 296 6.12 11.64 -0.28
N THR A 297 5.38 11.53 0.82
CA THR A 297 5.80 10.86 2.04
C THR A 297 4.59 10.36 2.85
N LEU A 298 4.84 9.44 3.78
CA LEU A 298 3.82 8.92 4.71
C LEU A 298 3.77 9.80 5.97
N GLU A 299 2.56 10.20 6.37
CA GLU A 299 2.27 10.86 7.64
C GLU A 299 1.39 9.94 8.50
N VAL A 300 1.95 9.43 9.60
CA VAL A 300 1.22 8.60 10.57
C VAL A 300 0.74 9.50 11.70
N CYS A 301 -0.42 10.14 11.52
CA CYS A 301 -0.94 11.17 12.43
C CYS A 301 -1.09 10.66 13.87
N ASN A 302 -1.46 9.39 14.06
CA ASN A 302 -1.42 8.74 15.37
C ASN A 302 -1.16 7.24 15.25
N GLU A 303 0.05 6.82 15.63
CA GLU A 303 0.50 5.42 15.62
C GLU A 303 -0.46 4.48 16.36
N LYS A 304 -0.96 4.93 17.52
CA LYS A 304 -1.84 4.14 18.40
C LYS A 304 -3.23 3.85 17.81
N ALA A 305 -3.61 4.52 16.72
CA ALA A 305 -4.87 4.26 16.03
C ALA A 305 -4.81 3.00 15.14
N HIS A 306 -3.60 2.51 14.86
CA HIS A 306 -3.35 1.40 13.94
C HIS A 306 -2.88 0.17 14.73
N ALA A 307 -2.86 -0.99 14.07
CA ALA A 307 -2.27 -2.21 14.60
C ALA A 307 -1.56 -3.00 13.50
N ALA A 308 -0.67 -3.92 13.87
CA ALA A 308 -0.02 -4.79 12.90
C ALA A 308 0.31 -6.18 13.46
N VAL A 309 0.50 -7.13 12.54
CA VAL A 309 1.02 -8.46 12.84
C VAL A 309 2.23 -8.72 11.96
N TYR A 310 3.35 -9.08 12.58
CA TYR A 310 4.64 -9.32 11.92
C TYR A 310 5.12 -10.77 12.06
N ASP A 311 6.20 -11.05 11.32
CA ASP A 311 6.93 -12.32 11.23
C ASP A 311 6.07 -13.47 10.71
N LEU A 312 5.18 -13.22 9.75
CA LEU A 312 4.31 -14.27 9.25
C LEU A 312 5.01 -15.14 8.20
N THR A 313 4.76 -16.45 8.25
CA THR A 313 5.15 -17.36 7.16
C THR A 313 4.57 -16.89 5.83
N THR A 314 5.31 -17.10 4.74
CA THR A 314 4.96 -16.58 3.40
C THR A 314 4.52 -17.66 2.39
N SER A 315 4.60 -18.95 2.78
CA SER A 315 4.25 -20.12 1.97
C SER A 315 3.67 -21.26 2.79
#